data_AF-A0A9D8D084-F1
#
_entry.id   AF-A0A9D8D084-F1
#
_cell.length_a   1.000
_cell.length_b   1.000
_cell.length_c   1.000
_cell.angle_alpha   90.00
_cell.angle_beta   90.00
_cell.angle_gamma   90.00
#
_symmetry.space_group_name_H-M   'P 1'
#
loop_
_entity.id
_entity.type
_entity.pdbx_description
1 polymer ?
#
loop_
_entity_poly.entity_id
_entity_poly.type
_entity_poly.pdbx_seq_one_letter_code
_entity_poly.pdbx_strand_id
1 'polypeptide(L)' 'MAGLFLPWSTANAAAVAAGQKTFTTTLGGASWSQEPQKYHARSLAEIKRKHAAAKEAPGLAAILADSGCLPFL' A
#
# COMPACT_ATOMS: atom_id res chain seq x y z
N MET A 1 -12.85 2.93 -1.18
CA MET A 1 -11.89 3.44 -0.19
C MET A 1 -10.73 2.47 -0.07
N ALA A 2 -9.50 2.98 0.08
CA ALA A 2 -8.25 2.21 0.16
C ALA A 2 -8.16 1.18 1.31
N GLY A 3 -9.14 1.15 2.23
CA GLY A 3 -9.05 0.59 3.58
C GLY A 3 -8.76 -0.91 3.74
N LEU A 4 -8.55 -1.65 2.65
CA LEU A 4 -8.09 -3.04 2.69
C LEU A 4 -6.79 -3.21 1.89
N PHE A 5 -6.81 -2.87 0.60
CA PHE A 5 -5.72 -3.19 -0.31
C PHE A 5 -4.41 -2.44 -0.01
N LEU A 6 -4.43 -1.12 0.15
CA LEU A 6 -3.20 -0.34 0.39
C LEU A 6 -2.57 -0.56 1.78
N PRO A 7 -3.36 -0.66 2.88
CA PRO A 7 -2.83 -1.10 4.17
C PRO A 7 -2.18 -2.48 4.11
N TRP A 8 -2.85 -3.43 3.47
CA TRP A 8 -2.32 -4.77 3.24
C TRP A 8 -1.04 -4.75 2.42
N SER A 9 -1.04 -4.03 1.29
CA SER A 9 0.09 -3.98 0.35
C SER A 9 1.32 -3.35 1.00
N THR A 10 1.12 -2.34 1.85
CA THR A 10 2.18 -1.69 2.62
C THR A 10 2.79 -2.62 3.65
N ALA A 11 1.97 -3.33 4.44
CA ALA A 11 2.44 -4.33 5.40
C ALA A 11 3.18 -5.49 4.71
N ASN A 12 2.64 -5.97 3.59
CA ASN A 12 3.25 -6.97 2.73
C ASN A 12 4.63 -6.54 2.23
N ALA A 13 4.75 -5.32 1.69
CA ALA A 13 6.02 -4.80 1.17
C ALA A 13 7.07 -4.64 2.27
N ALA A 14 6.67 -4.18 3.46
CA ALA A 14 7.55 -4.09 4.62
C ALA A 14 8.08 -5.48 5.04
N ALA A 15 7.21 -6.48 5.07
CA ALA A 15 7.59 -7.85 5.42
C ALA A 15 8.50 -8.51 4.37
N VAL A 16 8.27 -8.26 3.08
CA VAL A 16 9.19 -8.66 2.00
C VAL A 16 10.57 -8.04 2.20
N ALA A 17 10.64 -6.74 2.49
CA ALA A 17 11.90 -6.02 2.70
C ALA A 17 12.66 -6.53 3.93
N ALA A 18 11.94 -6.91 4.99
CA ALA A 18 12.50 -7.46 6.22
C ALA A 18 12.82 -8.97 6.14
N GLY A 19 12.54 -9.65 5.01
CA GLY A 19 12.76 -11.09 4.87
C GLY A 19 11.91 -11.95 5.81
N GLN A 20 10.75 -11.44 6.24
CA GLN A 20 9.85 -12.15 7.15
C GLN A 20 9.15 -13.31 6.43
N LYS A 21 8.84 -14.38 7.19
CA LYS A 21 8.06 -15.52 6.68
C LYS A 21 6.56 -15.25 6.71
N THR A 22 6.11 -14.45 7.67
CA THR A 22 4.71 -14.04 7.84
C THR A 22 4.63 -12.59 8.28
N PHE A 23 3.51 -11.95 8.01
CA PHE A 23 3.18 -10.64 8.57
C PHE A 23 1.73 -10.60 9.02
N THR A 24 1.45 -9.75 9.99
CA THR A 24 0.09 -9.51 10.50
C THR A 24 -0.23 -8.02 10.42
N THR A 25 -1.46 -7.69 9.99
CA THR A 25 -1.95 -6.32 9.92
C THR A 25 -3.45 -6.27 10.22
N THR A 26 -3.97 -5.10 10.56
CA THR A 26 -5.41 -4.91 10.80
C THR A 26 -6.08 -4.44 9.51
N LEU A 27 -7.06 -5.20 9.02
CA LEU A 27 -7.84 -4.89 7.81
C LEU A 27 -9.33 -4.89 8.19
N GLY A 28 -10.03 -3.79 7.94
CA GLY A 28 -11.47 -3.70 8.24
C GLY A 28 -11.82 -3.97 9.71
N GLY A 29 -10.91 -3.68 10.65
CA GLY A 29 -11.10 -3.94 12.09
C GLY A 29 -10.76 -5.36 12.55
N ALA A 30 -10.33 -6.25 11.66
CA ALA A 30 -9.91 -7.61 12.00
C ALA A 30 -8.41 -7.81 11.80
N SER A 31 -7.80 -8.67 12.61
CA SER A 31 -6.42 -9.11 12.42
C SER A 31 -6.32 -10.06 11.23
N TRP A 32 -5.39 -9.79 10.32
CA TRP A 32 -5.12 -10.58 9.12
C TRP A 32 -3.65 -10.98 9.07
N SER A 33 -3.36 -12.26 8.83
CA SER A 33 -1.99 -12.79 8.77
C SER A 33 -1.76 -13.65 7.54
N GLN A 34 -0.60 -13.51 6.90
CA GLN A 34 -0.23 -14.31 5.73
C GLN A 34 1.28 -14.28 5.45
N GLU A 35 1.73 -15.09 4.49
CA GLU A 35 3.08 -14.98 3.92
C GLU A 35 3.22 -13.74 3.00
N PRO A 36 4.39 -13.06 2.99
CA PRO A 36 4.63 -11.93 2.12
C PRO A 36 4.74 -12.32 0.63
N GLN A 37 4.11 -11.51 -0.23
CA GLN A 37 4.02 -11.70 -1.66
C GLN A 37 4.93 -10.69 -2.40
N LYS A 38 6.06 -11.20 -2.92
CA LYS A 38 7.09 -10.40 -3.63
C LYS A 38 6.54 -9.64 -4.84
N TYR A 39 5.62 -10.25 -5.59
CA TYR A 39 5.00 -9.62 -6.75
C TYR A 39 4.20 -8.37 -6.35
N HIS A 40 3.41 -8.45 -5.28
CA HIS A 40 2.63 -7.32 -4.79
C HIS A 40 3.49 -6.21 -4.19
N ALA A 41 4.64 -6.55 -3.59
CA ALA A 41 5.62 -5.53 -3.19
C ALA A 41 6.17 -4.74 -4.39
N ARG A 42 6.46 -5.42 -5.52
CA ARG A 42 6.88 -4.75 -6.77
C ARG A 42 5.76 -3.89 -7.36
N SER A 43 4.52 -4.38 -7.33
CA SER A 43 3.35 -3.64 -7.79
C SER A 43 3.17 -2.33 -7.00
N LEU A 44 3.27 -2.38 -5.66
CA LEU A 44 3.19 -1.17 -4.83
C LEU A 44 4.31 -0.17 -5.12
N ALA A 45 5.53 -0.66 -5.32
CA ALA A 45 6.67 0.19 -5.69
C ALA A 45 6.40 0.93 -7.02
N GLU A 46 5.79 0.27 -8.00
CA GLU A 46 5.43 0.90 -9.27
C GLU A 46 4.31 1.95 -9.11
N ILE A 47 3.33 1.70 -8.24
CA ILE A 47 2.29 2.69 -7.93
C ILE A 47 2.93 3.94 -7.30
N LYS A 48 3.82 3.77 -6.30
CA LYS A 48 4.55 4.88 -5.67
C LYS A 48 5.41 5.65 -6.66
N ARG A 49 6.09 4.94 -7.57
CA ARG A 49 6.89 5.56 -8.64
C ARG A 49 6.02 6.42 -9.57
N LYS A 50 4.87 5.90 -9.99
CA LYS A 50 3.91 6.63 -10.84
C LYS A 50 3.31 7.84 -10.11
N HIS A 51 2.95 7.68 -8.84
CA HIS A 51 2.49 8.79 -8.01
C HIS A 51 3.55 9.90 -7.92
N ALA A 52 4.81 9.56 -7.62
CA ALA A 52 5.90 10.53 -7.55
C ALA A 52 6.11 11.29 -8.88
N ALA A 53 5.89 10.65 -10.03
CA ALA A 53 5.99 11.27 -11.34
C ALA A 53 4.78 12.18 -11.68
N ALA A 54 3.62 11.93 -11.08
CA ALA A 54 2.37 12.62 -11.39
C ALA A 54 1.86 13.54 -10.26
N LYS A 55 2.55 13.63 -9.11
CA LYS A 55 2.08 14.30 -7.89
C LYS A 55 1.67 15.77 -8.06
N GLU A 56 2.25 16.47 -9.02
CA GLU A 56 1.96 17.88 -9.32
C GLU A 56 0.74 18.06 -10.23
N ALA A 57 0.11 16.96 -10.68
CA ALA A 57 -1.09 17.03 -11.51
C ALA A 57 -2.24 17.72 -10.73
N PRO A 58 -2.87 18.76 -11.30
CA PRO A 58 -3.95 19.47 -10.63
C PRO A 58 -5.07 18.54 -10.17
N GLY A 59 -5.46 18.64 -8.90
CA GLY A 59 -6.55 17.86 -8.30
C GLY A 59 -6.20 16.42 -7.89
N LEU A 60 -5.03 15.89 -8.27
CA LEU A 60 -4.66 14.52 -7.92
C LEU A 60 -4.57 14.30 -6.40
N ALA A 61 -3.90 15.21 -5.69
CA ALA A 61 -3.74 15.11 -4.24
C ALA A 61 -5.09 15.08 -3.51
N ALA A 62 -6.07 15.88 -3.96
CA ALA A 62 -7.41 15.90 -3.38
C ALA A 62 -8.13 14.55 -3.58
N ILE A 63 -8.09 13.99 -4.79
CA ILE A 63 -8.70 12.67 -5.08
C ILE A 63 -8.04 11.57 -4.23
N LEU A 64 -6.71 11.59 -4.10
CA LEU A 64 -5.99 10.61 -3.29
C LEU A 64 -6.28 10.75 -1.79
N ALA A 65 -6.49 11.97 -1.30
CA ALA A 65 -6.91 12.22 0.06
C ALA A 65 -8.35 11.72 0.31
N ASP A 66 -9.31 12.10 -0.52
CA ASP A 66 -10.72 11.71 -0.40
C ASP A 66 -10.93 10.19 -0.50
N SER A 67 -10.12 9.51 -1.33
CA SER A 67 -10.16 8.06 -1.46
C SER A 67 -9.42 7.30 -0.36
N GLY A 68 -8.67 8.00 0.50
CA GLY A 68 -7.82 7.45 1.55
C GLY A 68 -6.55 6.77 1.04
N CYS A 69 -6.14 7.05 -0.21
CA CYS A 69 -4.95 6.45 -0.81
C CYS A 69 -3.66 7.20 -0.45
N LEU A 70 -3.75 8.53 -0.26
CA LEU A 70 -2.59 9.40 -0.06
C LEU A 70 -1.63 8.95 1.06
N PRO A 71 -2.07 8.44 2.22
CA PRO A 71 -1.17 8.00 3.28
C PRO A 71 -0.26 6.82 2.91
N PHE A 72 -0.53 6.11 1.81
CA PHE A 72 0.19 4.91 1.39
C PHE A 72 1.08 5.12 0.16
N LEU A 73 1.03 6.30 -0.48
CA LEU A 73 1.64 6.58 -1.79
C LEU A 73 2.78 7.60 -1.75
#